data_AF-A0A0Q7D850-F1
#
_entry.id   AF-A0A0Q7D850-F1
#
_cell.length_a   1.000
_cell.length_b   1.000
_cell.length_c   1.000
_cell.angle_alpha   90.00
_cell.angle_beta   90.00
_cell.angle_gamma   90.00
#
_symmetry.space_group_name_H-M   'P 1'
#
loop_
_entity.id
_entity.type
_entity.pdbx_description
1 polymer ?
#
loop_
_entity_poly.entity_id
_entity_poly.type
_entity_poly.pdbx_seq_one_letter_code
_entity_poly.pdbx_strand_id
1 'polypeptide(L)' 'MDPIATAQYGMLAASRRFDASASRVARMGVEGQSVDLPAEVVEQITAQTAFAANAAVIRSAQDMAGKLLDVLA' A
#
# COMPACT_ATOMS: atom_id res chain seq x y z
N MET A 1 6.99 8.79 -17.73
CA MET A 1 6.58 8.28 -16.40
C MET A 1 5.90 6.94 -16.62
N ASP A 2 6.48 5.86 -16.11
CA ASP A 2 5.86 4.52 -16.19
C ASP A 2 4.87 4.35 -15.02
N PRO A 3 3.57 4.17 -15.29
CA PRO A 3 2.56 4.03 -14.24
C PRO A 3 2.74 2.75 -13.41
N ILE A 4 3.29 1.68 -13.98
CA ILE A 4 3.56 0.43 -13.26
C ILE A 4 4.71 0.64 -12.28
N ALA A 5 5.83 1.21 -12.73
CA ALA A 5 6.95 1.52 -11.86
C ALA A 5 6.53 2.47 -10.72
N THR A 6 5.77 3.52 -11.04
CA THR A 6 5.27 4.47 -10.04
C THR A 6 4.39 3.77 -9.00
N ALA A 7 3.46 2.92 -9.45
CA ALA A 7 2.59 2.16 -8.55
C ALA A 7 3.37 1.15 -7.69
N GLN A 8 4.41 0.52 -8.23
CA GLN A 8 5.30 -0.36 -7.47
C GLN A 8 6.03 0.38 -6.35
N TYR A 9 6.56 1.58 -6.63
CA TYR A 9 7.15 2.42 -5.59
C TYR A 9 6.12 2.83 -4.53
N GLY A 10 4.89 3.17 -4.95
CA GLY A 10 3.78 3.46 -4.05
C GLY A 10 3.43 2.28 -3.13
N MET A 11 3.36 1.07 -3.67
CA MET A 11 3.14 -0.16 -2.90
C MET A 11 4.25 -0.40 -1.88
N LEU A 12 5.52 -0.28 -2.28
CA LEU A 12 6.65 -0.44 -1.36
C LEU A 12 6.61 0.59 -0.22
N ALA A 13 6.30 1.84 -0.54
CA ALA A 13 6.15 2.88 0.47
C ALA A 13 4.99 2.58 1.44
N ALA A 14 3.85 2.11 0.93
CA ALA A 14 2.71 1.70 1.74
C ALA A 14 3.05 0.52 2.67
N SER A 15 3.73 -0.51 2.16
CA SER A 15 4.19 -1.65 2.96
C SER A 15 5.11 -1.21 4.10
N ARG A 16 6.09 -0.34 3.83
CA ARG A 16 6.98 0.18 4.87
C ARG A 16 6.24 0.96 5.97
N ARG A 17 5.21 1.74 5.60
CA ARG A 17 4.38 2.48 6.57
C ARG A 17 3.58 1.53 7.45
N PHE A 18 2.98 0.50 6.84
CA PHE A 18 2.26 -0.54 7.55
C PHE A 18 3.18 -1.27 8.54
N ASP A 19 4.36 -1.72 8.10
CA ASP A 19 5.34 -2.40 8.96
C ASP A 19 5.81 -1.52 10.11
N ALA A 20 6.02 -0.23 9.86
CA ALA A 20 6.38 0.72 10.90
C ALA A 20 5.28 0.89 11.95
N SER A 21 4.01 0.96 11.53
CA SER A 21 2.87 1.00 12.45
C SER A 21 2.74 -0.29 13.25
N ALA A 22 2.80 -1.45 12.58
CA ALA A 22 2.76 -2.75 13.25
C ALA A 22 3.87 -2.89 14.29
N SER A 23 5.07 -2.40 13.98
CA SER A 23 6.20 -2.38 14.92
C SER A 23 5.96 -1.48 16.14
N ARG A 24 5.20 -0.38 16.00
CA ARG A 24 4.79 0.47 17.14
C ARG A 24 3.71 -0.20 17.97
N VAL A 25 2.70 -0.80 17.33
CA VAL A 25 1.65 -1.56 18.01
C VAL A 25 2.23 -2.74 18.80
N ALA A 26 3.25 -3.42 18.28
CA ALA A 26 3.94 -4.51 18.97
C ALA A 26 4.64 -4.08 20.28
N ARG A 27 4.88 -2.78 20.49
CA ARG A 27 5.46 -2.24 21.73
C ARG A 27 4.39 -1.87 22.77
N MET A 28 3.12 -2.07 22.46
CA MET A 28 2.03 -1.87 23.41
C MET A 28 2.24 -2.73 24.66
N GLY A 29 2.16 -2.12 25.84
CA GLY A 29 2.38 -2.80 27.12
C GLY A 29 3.82 -2.80 27.63
N VAL A 30 4.77 -2.22 26.89
CA VAL A 30 6.11 -1.94 27.42
C VAL A 30 6.05 -0.76 28.39
N GLU A 31 6.56 -0.94 29.61
CA GLU A 31 6.59 0.13 30.62
C GLU A 31 7.26 1.40 30.09
N GLY A 32 6.63 2.55 30.34
CA GLY A 32 7.11 3.85 29.87
C GLY A 32 6.85 4.15 28.39
N GLN A 33 6.17 3.28 27.64
CA GLN A 33 5.77 3.52 26.25
C GLN A 33 4.25 3.64 26.13
N SER A 34 3.77 4.81 25.72
CA SER A 34 2.37 5.02 25.35
C SER A 34 2.17 4.82 23.84
N VAL A 35 1.25 3.93 23.46
CA VAL A 35 0.86 3.70 22.06
C VAL A 35 -0.57 4.20 21.85
N ASP A 36 -0.78 5.09 20.89
CA ASP A 36 -2.11 5.53 20.46
C ASP A 36 -2.69 4.49 19.48
N LEU A 37 -3.34 3.46 20.04
CA LEU A 37 -3.85 2.35 19.25
C LEU A 37 -4.89 2.77 18.20
N PRO A 38 -5.89 3.63 18.49
CA PRO A 38 -6.78 4.15 17.46
C PRO A 38 -6.05 4.81 16.28
N ALA A 39 -5.06 5.64 16.55
CA ALA A 39 -4.27 6.29 15.49
C ALA A 39 -3.49 5.27 14.65
N GLU A 40 -2.87 4.27 15.28
CA GLU A 40 -2.13 3.23 14.57
C GLU A 40 -3.03 2.36 13.69
N VAL A 41 -4.25 2.04 14.14
CA VAL A 41 -5.23 1.30 13.33
C VAL A 41 -5.61 2.11 12.08
N VAL A 42 -5.84 3.42 12.24
CA VAL A 42 -6.13 4.30 11.09
C VAL A 42 -4.94 4.37 10.13
N GLU A 43 -3.71 4.45 10.62
CA GLU A 43 -2.50 4.41 9.77
C GLU A 43 -2.41 3.09 8.99
N GLN A 44 -2.69 1.95 9.63
CA GLN A 44 -2.70 0.64 8.97
C GLN A 44 -3.77 0.54 7.87
N ILE A 45 -4.99 0.98 8.14
CA ILE A 45 -6.09 1.01 7.14
C ILE A 45 -5.71 1.93 5.97
N THR A 46 -5.10 3.08 6.27
CA THR A 46 -4.66 4.04 5.25
C THR A 46 -3.56 3.44 4.36
N ALA A 47 -2.56 2.79 4.97
CA ALA A 47 -1.50 2.10 4.24
C ALA A 47 -2.04 0.95 3.37
N GLN A 48 -2.96 0.14 3.90
CA GLN A 48 -3.61 -0.93 3.15
C GLN A 48 -4.40 -0.39 1.94
N THR A 49 -5.15 0.70 2.16
CA THR A 49 -5.92 1.36 1.10
C THR A 49 -4.98 1.92 0.01
N ALA A 50 -3.88 2.57 0.40
CA ALA A 50 -2.87 3.08 -0.52
C ALA A 50 -2.23 1.95 -1.34
N PHE A 51 -1.92 0.81 -0.71
CA PHE A 51 -1.42 -0.37 -1.40
C PHE A 51 -2.43 -0.88 -2.44
N ALA A 52 -3.69 -1.06 -2.03
CA ALA A 52 -4.76 -1.53 -2.91
C ALA A 52 -5.01 -0.59 -4.09
N ALA A 53 -4.93 0.73 -3.88
CA ALA A 53 -5.06 1.73 -4.93
C ALA A 53 -3.94 1.61 -5.98
N ASN A 54 -2.68 1.46 -5.55
CA ASN A 54 -1.57 1.24 -6.48
C ASN A 54 -1.71 -0.09 -7.24
N ALA A 55 -2.16 -1.15 -6.57
CA ALA A 55 -2.44 -2.43 -7.23
C ALA A 55 -3.55 -2.31 -8.29
N ALA A 56 -4.57 -1.48 -8.04
CA ALA A 56 -5.62 -1.21 -9.03
C ALA A 56 -5.08 -0.46 -10.27
N VAL A 57 -4.14 0.48 -10.09
CA VAL A 57 -3.46 1.15 -11.20
C VAL A 57 -2.71 0.15 -12.08
N ILE A 58 -1.98 -0.80 -11.46
CA ILE A 58 -1.25 -1.84 -12.20
C ILE A 58 -2.20 -2.73 -12.99
N ARG A 59 -3.30 -3.19 -12.37
CA ARG A 59 -4.32 -3.98 -13.07
C ARG A 59 -4.91 -3.22 -14.25
N SER A 60 -5.26 -1.94 -14.04
CA SER A 60 -5.78 -1.10 -15.13
C SER A 60 -4.78 -0.94 -16.28
N ALA A 61 -3.49 -0.78 -15.99
CA ALA A 61 -2.45 -0.72 -17.02
C ALA A 61 -2.34 -2.04 -17.80
N GLN A 62 -2.42 -3.18 -17.11
CA GLN A 62 -2.41 -4.51 -17.72
C GLN A 62 -3.65 -4.74 -18.60
N ASP A 63 -4.84 -4.38 -18.11
CA ASP A 63 -6.11 -4.51 -18.86
C ASP A 63 -6.09 -3.67 -20.14
N MET A 64 -5.55 -2.45 -20.09
CA MET A 64 -5.39 -1.61 -21.29
C MET A 64 -4.43 -2.24 -22.30
N ALA A 65 -3.30 -2.80 -21.84
CA ALA A 65 -2.36 -3.49 -22.71
C ALA A 65 -3.01 -4.72 -23.37
N GLY A 66 -3.77 -5.52 -22.63
CA GLY A 66 -4.53 -6.66 -23.16
C GLY A 66 -5.52 -6.24 -24.24
N LYS A 67 -6.33 -5.20 -23.98
CA LYS A 67 -7.29 -4.68 -24.96
C LYS A 67 -6.64 -4.20 -26.26
N LEU A 68 -5.44 -3.61 -26.18
CA LEU A 68 -4.70 -3.21 -27.38
C LEU A 68 -4.22 -4.43 -28.18
N LEU A 69 -3.77 -5.50 -27.50
CA LEU A 69 -3.38 -6.75 -28.16
C LEU A 69 -4.57 -7.45 -28.81
N ASP A 70 -5.73 -7.46 -28.15
CA ASP A 70 -6.96 -8.07 -28.69
C ASP A 70 -7.46 -7.37 -29.96
N VAL A 71 -7.22 -6.06 -30.11
CA VAL A 71 -7.58 -5.30 -31.32
C VAL A 71 -6.63 -5.60 -32.49
N LEU A 72 -5.40 -6.02 -32.20
CA LEU A 72 -4.36 -6.28 -33.21
C LEU A 72 -4.35 -7.72 -33.72
N ALA A 73 -4.97 -8.66 -32.99
CA ALA A 73 -5.10 -10.06 -33.35
C ALA A 73 -6.25 -10.30 -34.35
#